data_AF-A0A0P0VHG2-F1
#
_entry.id   AF-A0A0P0VHG2-F1
#
_cell.length_a   1.000
_cell.length_b   1.000
_cell.length_c   1.000
_cell.angle_alpha   90.00
_cell.angle_beta   90.00
_cell.angle_gamma   90.00
#
_symmetry.space_group_name_H-M   'P 1'
#
loop_
_entity.id
_entity.type
_entity.pdbx_description
1 polymer ?
#
loop_
_entity_poly.entity_id
_entity_poly.type
_entity_poly.pdbx_seq_one_letter_code
_entity_poly.pdbx_strand_id
1 'polypeptide(L)'
;MQRTAKELLEQYLKFRQEADDDGDGGDNKKASKKGKKKKKEKDPSKPKQPMSAYFVYTQQRRAALVAEKKNVPEIGRITGEEWKAMSEAEKAPFEAAARKQREEYQVEMAAYRQRKQEEAACQEKEEEEQKKIMKQEALQLLKKKEKTDNIIKKTKEEQRKKKVGGAAAAADPNRPKKPASSFLLFSKEARRQLAEERPGVASSTLTALVSVKWKELGEAEKQAWNGKAAEAMAAYKRDMEEYTKAAASGGGGGDASPCTSSSASS
;
A
#
# COMPACT_ATOMS: atom_id res chain seq x y z
N MET A 1 -13.47 -21.55 -9.52
CA MET A 1 -12.67 -20.90 -10.59
C MET A 1 -11.47 -20.24 -9.93
N GLN A 2 -10.27 -20.80 -10.05
CA GLN A 2 -9.07 -20.13 -9.56
C GLN A 2 -8.73 -19.00 -10.54
N ARG A 3 -8.91 -17.75 -10.11
CA ARG A 3 -8.43 -16.61 -10.92
C ARG A 3 -6.95 -16.79 -11.16
N THR A 4 -6.52 -16.70 -12.40
CA THR A 4 -5.10 -16.80 -12.73
C THR A 4 -4.35 -15.65 -12.06
N ALA A 5 -3.08 -15.85 -11.69
CA ALA A 5 -2.29 -14.77 -11.07
C ALA A 5 -2.20 -13.51 -11.95
N LYS A 6 -2.39 -13.68 -13.26
CA LYS A 6 -2.52 -12.61 -14.25
C LYS A 6 -3.82 -11.81 -14.06
N GLU A 7 -4.96 -12.48 -13.88
CA GLU A 7 -6.25 -11.81 -13.58
C GLU A 7 -6.21 -11.03 -12.27
N LEU A 8 -5.54 -11.55 -11.23
CA LEU A 8 -5.41 -10.83 -9.97
C LEU A 8 -4.57 -9.56 -10.13
N LEU A 9 -3.52 -9.61 -10.96
CA LEU A 9 -2.71 -8.45 -11.28
C LEU A 9 -3.51 -7.42 -12.09
N GLU A 10 -4.28 -7.86 -13.10
CA GLU A 10 -5.15 -6.98 -13.88
C GLU A 10 -6.21 -6.32 -12.99
N GLN A 11 -6.79 -7.05 -12.04
CA GLN A 11 -7.71 -6.49 -11.06
C GLN A 11 -7.04 -5.48 -10.13
N TYR A 12 -5.81 -5.72 -9.67
CA TYR A 12 -5.06 -4.78 -8.82
C TYR A 12 -4.70 -3.49 -9.57
N LEU A 13 -4.25 -3.60 -10.83
CA LEU A 13 -3.95 -2.44 -11.67
C LEU A 13 -5.21 -1.61 -11.93
N LYS A 14 -6.35 -2.28 -12.18
CA LYS A 14 -7.64 -1.60 -12.35
C LYS A 14 -8.07 -0.88 -11.07
N PHE A 15 -7.95 -1.52 -9.91
CA PHE A 15 -8.28 -0.91 -8.63
C PHE A 15 -7.39 0.30 -8.29
N ARG A 16 -6.09 0.24 -8.64
CA ARG A 16 -5.19 1.38 -8.47
C ARG A 16 -5.59 2.55 -9.37
N GLN A 17 -5.87 2.26 -10.65
CA GLN A 17 -6.31 3.27 -11.61
C GLN A 17 -7.65 3.92 -11.19
N GLU A 18 -8.57 3.15 -10.61
CA GLU A 18 -9.82 3.66 -10.03
C GLU A 18 -9.54 4.53 -8.78
N ALA A 19 -8.63 4.12 -7.88
CA ALA A 19 -8.28 4.90 -6.70
C ALA A 19 -7.58 6.24 -7.01
N ASP A 20 -6.81 6.31 -8.09
CA ASP A 20 -6.20 7.55 -8.58
C ASP A 20 -7.25 8.45 -9.28
N ASP A 21 -8.27 7.90 -9.93
CA ASP A 21 -9.40 8.64 -10.55
C ASP A 21 -10.40 9.18 -9.50
N ASP A 22 -10.60 8.46 -8.40
CA ASP A 22 -11.45 8.87 -7.27
C ASP A 22 -10.78 9.90 -6.32
N GLY A 23 -9.50 10.25 -6.55
CA GLY A 23 -8.69 11.10 -5.67
C GLY A 23 -8.81 12.62 -5.85
N ASP A 24 -9.43 13.10 -6.93
CA ASP A 24 -9.63 14.53 -7.24
C ASP A 24 -11.10 14.81 -7.62
N GLY A 25 -12.01 14.44 -6.72
CA GLY A 25 -13.46 14.50 -6.94
C GLY A 25 -14.21 15.26 -5.85
N GLY A 26 -13.69 16.42 -5.45
CA GLY A 26 -14.42 17.33 -4.58
C GLY A 26 -15.72 17.79 -5.24
N ASP A 27 -16.88 17.38 -4.71
CA ASP A 27 -18.07 18.23 -4.60
C ASP A 27 -19.22 17.46 -3.91
N ASN A 28 -19.26 17.62 -2.59
CA ASN A 28 -20.49 17.51 -1.80
C ASN A 28 -21.53 18.50 -2.35
N LYS A 29 -22.38 18.08 -3.29
CA LYS A 29 -23.44 18.94 -3.83
C LYS A 29 -24.73 18.19 -4.17
N LYS A 30 -25.29 17.51 -3.17
CA LYS A 30 -26.72 17.19 -3.12
C LYS A 30 -27.34 18.14 -2.08
N ALA A 31 -28.33 18.93 -2.52
CA ALA A 31 -29.12 19.90 -1.73
C ALA A 31 -28.55 21.33 -1.54
N SER A 32 -28.80 22.22 -2.51
CA SER A 32 -29.38 23.55 -2.20
C SER A 32 -29.78 24.32 -3.47
N LYS A 33 -31.09 24.58 -3.54
CA LYS A 33 -31.80 25.77 -4.05
C LYS A 33 -30.97 26.85 -4.81
N LYS A 34 -31.36 27.08 -6.07
CA LYS A 34 -31.69 28.41 -6.66
C LYS A 34 -30.77 29.58 -6.22
N GLY A 35 -29.71 29.88 -6.98
CA GLY A 35 -29.01 31.17 -6.85
C GLY A 35 -27.56 31.19 -7.37
N LYS A 36 -27.29 32.12 -8.29
CA LYS A 36 -25.97 32.50 -8.85
C LYS A 36 -25.13 31.38 -9.49
N LYS A 37 -25.10 31.40 -10.83
CA LYS A 37 -24.09 30.71 -11.66
C LYS A 37 -22.68 31.05 -11.11
N LYS A 38 -22.06 30.12 -10.37
CA LYS A 38 -20.63 30.17 -10.08
C LYS A 38 -19.92 30.19 -11.44
N LYS A 39 -19.18 31.27 -11.70
CA LYS A 39 -18.39 31.47 -12.91
C LYS A 39 -17.41 30.30 -12.94
N LYS A 40 -17.52 29.38 -13.90
CA LYS A 40 -16.48 28.37 -14.14
C LYS A 40 -15.14 29.11 -14.18
N GLU A 41 -14.18 28.68 -13.36
CA GLU A 41 -12.80 29.15 -13.49
C GLU A 41 -12.43 28.94 -14.95
N LYS A 42 -12.15 30.06 -15.60
CA LYS A 42 -11.72 30.05 -16.98
C LYS A 42 -10.24 29.73 -16.87
N ASP A 43 -9.80 28.67 -17.55
CA ASP A 43 -8.40 28.29 -17.64
C ASP A 43 -7.56 29.57 -17.79
N PRO A 44 -6.64 29.88 -16.85
CA PRO A 44 -5.91 31.13 -16.87
C PRO A 44 -5.04 31.28 -18.13
N SER A 45 -4.72 30.16 -18.78
CA SER A 45 -3.97 30.06 -20.03
C SER A 45 -4.83 30.20 -21.29
N LYS A 46 -6.17 30.22 -21.18
CA LYS A 46 -7.06 30.32 -22.35
C LYS A 46 -7.10 31.76 -22.87
N PRO A 47 -6.76 32.00 -24.14
CA PRO A 47 -6.75 33.34 -24.72
C PRO A 47 -8.12 34.01 -24.60
N LYS A 48 -8.12 35.31 -24.29
CA LYS A 48 -9.36 36.08 -24.09
C LYS A 48 -9.94 36.54 -25.43
N GLN A 49 -11.27 36.49 -25.55
CA GLN A 49 -11.95 36.89 -26.78
C GLN A 49 -11.62 38.35 -27.18
N PRO A 50 -11.44 38.61 -28.49
CA PRO A 50 -11.09 39.92 -29.01
C PRO A 50 -12.27 40.88 -28.89
N MET A 51 -12.00 42.18 -28.82
CA MET A 51 -13.04 43.20 -28.72
C MET A 51 -13.63 43.51 -30.10
N SER A 52 -14.95 43.74 -30.14
CA SER A 52 -15.61 44.24 -31.36
C SER A 52 -15.19 45.69 -31.65
N ALA A 53 -15.35 46.15 -32.89
CA ALA A 53 -15.01 47.51 -33.32
C ALA A 53 -15.64 48.59 -32.42
N TYR A 54 -16.91 48.43 -32.07
CA TYR A 54 -17.60 49.29 -31.11
C TYR A 54 -16.89 49.32 -29.75
N PHE A 55 -16.47 48.17 -29.22
CA PHE A 55 -15.76 48.11 -27.94
C PHE A 55 -14.37 48.75 -28.02
N VAL A 56 -13.64 48.57 -29.13
CA VAL A 56 -12.36 49.24 -29.37
C VAL A 56 -12.55 50.76 -29.32
N TYR A 57 -13.56 51.27 -30.03
CA TYR A 57 -13.92 52.69 -30.01
C TYR A 57 -14.34 53.16 -28.61
N THR A 58 -15.25 52.45 -27.94
CA THR A 58 -15.72 52.84 -26.60
C THR A 58 -14.58 52.87 -25.59
N GLN A 59 -13.56 52.00 -25.68
CA GLN A 59 -12.41 52.06 -24.79
C GLN A 59 -11.58 53.33 -24.99
N GLN A 60 -11.31 53.70 -26.25
CA GLN A 60 -10.59 54.94 -26.55
C GLN A 60 -11.40 56.17 -26.11
N ARG A 61 -12.70 56.19 -26.41
CA ARG A 61 -13.58 57.31 -26.05
C ARG A 61 -13.86 57.39 -24.56
N ARG A 62 -13.97 56.25 -23.86
CA ARG A 62 -14.17 56.19 -22.41
C ARG A 62 -13.04 56.87 -21.66
N ALA A 63 -11.78 56.74 -22.11
CA ALA A 63 -10.67 57.44 -21.46
C ALA A 63 -10.86 58.96 -21.46
N ALA A 64 -11.30 59.53 -22.59
CA ALA A 64 -11.62 60.96 -22.70
C ALA A 64 -12.85 61.35 -21.85
N LEU A 65 -13.93 60.58 -21.91
CA LEU A 65 -15.16 60.90 -21.18
C LEU A 65 -15.02 60.76 -19.65
N VAL A 66 -14.17 59.85 -19.17
CA VAL A 66 -13.82 59.76 -17.74
C VAL A 66 -13.04 61.00 -17.31
N ALA A 67 -12.13 61.53 -18.15
CA ALA A 67 -11.41 62.77 -17.86
C ALA A 67 -12.34 64.00 -17.80
N GLU A 68 -13.41 64.00 -18.60
CA GLU A 68 -14.50 65.00 -18.56
C GLU A 68 -15.46 64.80 -17.37
N LYS A 69 -15.15 63.90 -16.41
CA LYS A 69 -15.97 63.55 -15.23
C LYS A 69 -17.36 63.01 -15.56
N LYS A 70 -17.52 62.33 -16.70
CA LYS A 70 -18.79 61.67 -17.06
C LYS A 70 -18.93 60.34 -16.33
N ASN A 71 -20.14 60.06 -15.85
CA ASN A 71 -20.45 58.82 -15.15
C ASN A 71 -20.55 57.63 -16.12
N VAL A 72 -20.25 56.41 -15.67
CA VAL A 72 -20.31 55.18 -16.48
C VAL A 72 -21.58 55.01 -17.33
N PRO A 73 -22.81 55.22 -16.81
CA PRO A 73 -24.01 55.13 -17.64
C PRO A 73 -24.08 56.21 -18.73
N GLU A 74 -23.56 57.41 -18.46
CA GLU A 74 -23.52 58.52 -19.41
C GLU A 74 -22.52 58.25 -20.55
N ILE A 75 -21.37 57.68 -20.20
CA ILE A 75 -20.37 57.21 -21.18
C ILE A 75 -20.99 56.22 -22.17
N GLY A 76 -21.80 55.28 -21.66
CA GLY A 76 -22.49 54.30 -22.50
C GLY A 76 -23.49 54.94 -23.47
N ARG A 77 -24.22 55.98 -23.04
CA ARG A 77 -25.16 56.71 -23.92
C ARG A 77 -24.41 57.46 -25.02
N ILE A 78 -23.43 58.29 -24.63
CA ILE A 78 -22.66 59.12 -25.57
C ILE A 78 -21.94 58.26 -26.61
N THR A 79 -21.22 57.23 -26.17
CA THR A 79 -20.49 56.34 -27.12
C THR A 79 -21.45 55.56 -28.03
N GLY A 80 -22.64 55.18 -27.54
CA GLY A 80 -23.65 54.52 -28.36
C GLY A 80 -24.25 55.42 -29.43
N GLU A 81 -24.50 56.68 -29.11
CA GLU A 81 -25.01 57.70 -30.05
C GLU A 81 -23.94 58.11 -31.06
N GLU A 82 -22.73 58.44 -30.60
CA GLU A 82 -21.59 58.78 -31.46
C GLU A 82 -21.27 57.62 -32.44
N TRP A 83 -21.30 56.36 -31.99
CA TRP A 83 -21.09 55.20 -32.87
C TRP A 83 -22.19 55.04 -33.92
N LYS A 84 -23.45 55.34 -33.60
CA LYS A 84 -24.53 55.30 -34.59
C LYS A 84 -24.42 56.44 -35.60
N ALA A 85 -23.95 57.61 -35.17
CA ALA A 85 -23.78 58.80 -36.01
C ALA A 85 -22.50 58.76 -36.88
N MET A 86 -21.46 58.03 -36.47
CA MET A 86 -20.21 57.90 -37.23
C MET A 86 -20.43 57.25 -38.61
N SER A 87 -19.77 57.80 -39.63
CA SER A 87 -19.70 57.25 -40.97
C SER A 87 -18.90 55.94 -41.03
N GLU A 88 -19.07 55.16 -42.10
CA GLU A 88 -18.26 53.96 -42.34
C GLU A 88 -16.76 54.29 -42.43
N ALA A 89 -16.41 55.47 -42.97
CA ALA A 89 -15.03 55.95 -43.04
C ALA A 89 -14.42 56.20 -41.65
N GLU A 90 -15.19 56.74 -40.71
CA GLU A 90 -14.74 56.93 -39.32
C GLU A 90 -14.68 55.61 -38.54
N LYS A 91 -15.54 54.65 -38.87
CA LYS A 91 -15.55 53.30 -38.28
C LYS A 91 -14.41 52.41 -38.80
N ALA A 92 -13.95 52.64 -40.03
CA ALA A 92 -12.90 51.86 -40.70
C ALA A 92 -11.64 51.59 -39.84
N PRO A 93 -11.01 52.59 -39.17
CA PRO A 93 -9.85 52.32 -38.31
C PRO A 93 -10.18 51.41 -37.11
N PHE A 94 -11.38 51.53 -36.52
CA PHE A 94 -11.81 50.69 -35.41
C PHE A 94 -12.15 49.27 -35.86
N GLU A 95 -12.73 49.12 -37.05
CA GLU A 95 -12.99 47.83 -37.67
C GLU A 95 -11.71 47.11 -38.05
N ALA A 96 -10.73 47.82 -38.61
CA ALA A 96 -9.40 47.29 -38.91
C ALA A 96 -8.67 46.85 -37.63
N ALA A 97 -8.72 47.66 -36.56
CA ALA A 97 -8.16 47.29 -35.26
C ALA A 97 -8.85 46.05 -34.66
N ALA A 98 -10.18 45.98 -34.73
CA ALA A 98 -10.93 44.81 -34.28
C ALA A 98 -10.64 43.57 -35.13
N ARG A 99 -10.40 43.73 -36.44
CA ARG A 99 -10.00 42.62 -37.33
C ARG A 99 -8.63 42.07 -36.92
N LYS A 100 -7.65 42.95 -36.70
CA LYS A 100 -6.31 42.56 -36.23
C LYS A 100 -6.38 41.79 -34.90
N GLN A 101 -7.15 42.28 -33.93
CA GLN A 101 -7.36 41.57 -32.65
C GLN A 101 -8.02 40.20 -32.85
N ARG A 102 -8.95 40.06 -33.80
CA ARG A 102 -9.56 38.77 -34.15
C ARG A 102 -8.56 37.80 -34.78
N GLU A 103 -7.68 38.28 -35.64
CA GLU A 103 -6.62 37.47 -36.27
C GLU A 103 -5.62 36.99 -35.22
N GLU A 104 -5.12 37.88 -34.36
CA GLU A 104 -4.21 37.56 -33.24
C GLU A 104 -4.84 36.53 -32.29
N TYR A 105 -6.10 36.72 -31.90
CA TYR A 105 -6.82 35.74 -31.06
C TYR A 105 -6.97 34.38 -31.73
N GLN A 106 -7.20 34.32 -33.05
CA GLN A 106 -7.32 33.05 -33.76
C GLN A 106 -6.00 32.27 -33.77
N VAL A 107 -4.88 32.96 -34.01
CA VAL A 107 -3.54 32.36 -33.95
C VAL A 107 -3.24 31.86 -32.53
N GLU A 108 -3.45 32.70 -31.53
CA GLU A 108 -3.19 32.36 -30.13
C GLU A 108 -4.12 31.21 -29.65
N MET A 109 -5.39 31.20 -30.07
CA MET A 109 -6.32 30.12 -29.76
C MET A 109 -5.96 28.80 -30.47
N ALA A 110 -5.42 28.87 -31.69
CA ALA A 110 -4.90 27.69 -32.39
C ALA A 110 -3.69 27.11 -31.65
N ALA A 111 -2.73 27.95 -31.25
CA ALA A 111 -1.58 27.55 -30.45
C ALA A 111 -2.00 26.96 -29.08
N TYR A 112 -2.97 27.58 -28.40
CA TYR A 112 -3.53 27.04 -27.15
C TYR A 112 -4.15 25.65 -27.34
N ARG A 113 -4.91 25.44 -28.41
CA ARG A 113 -5.51 24.13 -28.72
C ARG A 113 -4.44 23.09 -29.03
N GLN A 114 -3.43 23.44 -29.83
CA GLN A 114 -2.32 22.57 -30.14
C GLN A 114 -1.55 22.15 -28.88
N ARG A 115 -1.14 23.11 -28.05
CA ARG A 115 -0.49 22.83 -26.77
C ARG A 115 -1.32 21.90 -25.88
N LYS A 116 -2.63 22.12 -25.79
CA LYS A 116 -3.51 21.26 -24.99
C LYS A 116 -3.59 19.84 -25.55
N GLN A 117 -3.58 19.68 -26.87
CA GLN A 117 -3.54 18.37 -27.52
C GLN A 117 -2.19 17.68 -27.33
N GLU A 118 -1.08 18.41 -27.45
CA GLU A 118 0.27 17.90 -27.20
C GLU A 118 0.48 17.49 -25.75
N GLU A 119 -0.01 18.28 -24.79
CA GLU A 119 0.00 17.97 -23.37
C GLU A 119 -0.81 16.70 -23.08
N ALA A 120 -2.02 16.58 -23.61
CA ALA A 120 -2.84 15.38 -23.47
C ALA A 120 -2.16 14.14 -24.10
N ALA A 121 -1.55 14.28 -25.28
CA ALA A 121 -0.82 13.20 -25.93
C ALA A 121 0.47 12.81 -25.18
N CYS A 122 1.12 13.76 -24.51
CA CYS A 122 2.28 13.51 -23.66
C CYS A 122 1.88 12.74 -22.40
N GLN A 123 0.79 13.17 -21.74
CA GLN A 123 0.22 12.49 -20.57
C GLN A 123 -0.21 11.05 -20.91
N GLU A 124 -0.88 10.83 -22.04
CA GLU A 124 -1.28 9.49 -22.47
C GLU A 124 -0.09 8.54 -22.66
N LYS A 125 1.01 9.03 -23.28
CA LYS A 125 2.24 8.26 -23.45
C LYS A 125 2.90 7.94 -22.11
N GLU A 126 2.98 8.91 -21.21
CA GLU A 126 3.54 8.73 -19.87
C GLU A 126 2.73 7.69 -19.07
N GLU A 127 1.40 7.78 -19.09
CA GLU A 127 0.53 6.79 -18.46
C GLU A 127 0.71 5.38 -19.04
N GLU A 128 0.87 5.26 -20.36
CA GLU A 128 1.14 3.98 -21.02
C GLU A 128 2.49 3.38 -20.58
N GLU A 129 3.54 4.21 -20.50
CA GLU A 129 4.86 3.81 -20.02
C GLU A 129 4.83 3.37 -18.55
N GLN A 130 4.14 4.13 -17.68
CA GLN A 130 3.95 3.77 -16.28
C GLN A 130 3.21 2.43 -16.15
N LYS A 131 2.15 2.21 -16.95
CA LYS A 131 1.44 0.91 -16.99
C LYS A 131 2.35 -0.23 -17.44
N LYS A 132 3.24 -0.01 -18.42
CA LYS A 132 4.24 -1.01 -18.86
C LYS A 132 5.23 -1.33 -17.74
N ILE A 133 5.75 -0.33 -17.03
CA ILE A 133 6.68 -0.52 -15.90
C ILE A 133 6.00 -1.31 -14.79
N MET A 134 4.82 -0.90 -14.33
CA MET A 134 4.08 -1.60 -13.29
C MET A 134 3.80 -3.07 -13.65
N LYS A 135 3.44 -3.33 -14.92
CA LYS A 135 3.22 -4.70 -15.42
C LYS A 135 4.51 -5.52 -15.39
N GLN A 136 5.65 -4.96 -15.78
CA GLN A 136 6.94 -5.66 -15.73
C GLN A 136 7.37 -5.97 -14.30
N GLU A 137 7.25 -5.00 -13.38
CA GLU A 137 7.56 -5.19 -11.96
C GLU A 137 6.74 -6.31 -11.32
N ALA A 138 5.44 -6.33 -11.60
CA ALA A 138 4.55 -7.38 -11.10
C ALA A 138 4.90 -8.77 -11.64
N LEU A 139 5.29 -8.87 -12.93
CA LEU A 139 5.78 -10.13 -13.51
C LEU A 139 7.09 -10.58 -12.87
N GLN A 140 7.99 -9.65 -12.53
CA GLN A 140 9.22 -10.00 -11.80
C GLN A 140 8.91 -10.51 -10.38
N LEU A 141 7.98 -9.87 -9.67
CA LEU A 141 7.53 -10.34 -8.35
C LEU A 141 6.92 -11.74 -8.41
N LEU A 142 6.10 -12.03 -9.44
CA LEU A 142 5.54 -13.36 -9.66
C LEU A 142 6.63 -14.41 -9.87
N LYS A 143 7.60 -14.14 -10.75
CA LYS A 143 8.74 -15.04 -10.99
C LYS A 143 9.58 -15.25 -9.72
N LYS A 144 9.77 -14.21 -8.90
CA LYS A 144 10.47 -14.33 -7.61
C LYS A 144 9.69 -15.22 -6.63
N LYS A 145 8.37 -15.02 -6.49
CA LYS A 145 7.50 -15.86 -5.65
C LYS A 145 7.50 -17.33 -6.09
N GLU A 146 7.40 -17.59 -7.39
CA GLU A 146 7.45 -18.95 -7.94
C GLU A 146 8.80 -19.62 -7.65
N LYS A 147 9.92 -18.90 -7.79
CA LYS A 147 11.24 -19.41 -7.42
C LYS A 147 11.32 -19.75 -5.92
N THR A 148 10.86 -18.86 -5.04
CA THR A 148 10.87 -19.12 -3.59
C THR A 148 9.99 -20.31 -3.22
N ASP A 149 8.80 -20.44 -3.82
CA ASP A 149 7.89 -21.56 -3.57
C ASP A 149 8.48 -22.89 -4.03
N ASN A 150 9.16 -22.90 -5.19
CA ASN A 150 9.86 -24.10 -5.67
C ASN A 150 11.04 -24.48 -4.76
N ILE A 151 11.80 -23.51 -4.25
CA ILE A 151 12.87 -23.76 -3.27
C ILE A 151 12.27 -24.35 -1.99
N ILE A 152 11.21 -23.74 -1.44
CA ILE A 152 10.53 -24.23 -0.22
C ILE A 152 10.01 -25.65 -0.41
N LYS A 153 9.37 -25.93 -1.56
CA LYS A 153 8.87 -27.28 -1.91
C LYS A 153 10.01 -28.29 -1.96
N LYS A 154 11.12 -27.97 -2.65
CA LYS A 154 12.31 -28.83 -2.75
C LYS A 154 12.94 -29.10 -1.39
N THR A 155 13.13 -28.07 -0.56
CA THR A 155 13.65 -28.21 0.81
C THR A 155 12.73 -29.07 1.68
N LYS A 156 11.41 -28.91 1.57
CA LYS A 156 10.43 -29.72 2.30
C LYS A 156 10.44 -31.19 1.83
N GLU A 157 10.65 -31.45 0.55
CA GLU A 157 10.79 -32.79 -0.01
C GLU A 157 12.10 -33.46 0.45
N GLU A 158 13.22 -32.73 0.43
CA GLU A 158 14.51 -33.21 0.94
C GLU A 158 14.44 -33.53 2.44
N GLN A 159 13.77 -32.68 3.24
CA GLN A 159 13.51 -32.96 4.65
C GLN A 159 12.61 -34.19 4.85
N ARG A 160 11.59 -34.39 4.01
CA ARG A 160 10.75 -35.60 4.02
C ARG A 160 11.57 -36.85 3.71
N LYS A 161 12.40 -36.83 2.66
CA LYS A 161 13.30 -37.94 2.30
C LYS A 161 14.28 -38.26 3.43
N LYS A 162 14.86 -37.25 4.10
CA LYS A 162 15.71 -37.45 5.29
C LYS A 162 14.95 -38.05 6.49
N LYS A 163 13.69 -37.67 6.71
CA LYS A 163 12.87 -38.24 7.79
C LYS A 163 12.44 -39.68 7.54
N VAL A 164 12.17 -40.06 6.29
CA VAL A 164 11.77 -41.44 5.92
C VAL A 164 12.94 -42.43 6.11
N GLY A 165 14.19 -41.97 6.07
CA GLY A 165 15.37 -42.84 6.21
C GLY A 165 16.07 -42.84 7.58
N GLY A 166 15.67 -42.05 8.58
CA GLY A 166 16.56 -41.82 9.74
C GLY A 166 15.97 -41.35 11.07
N ALA A 167 14.67 -41.50 11.33
CA ALA A 167 14.06 -40.96 12.57
C ALA A 167 13.36 -41.98 13.47
N ALA A 168 13.39 -43.28 13.15
CA ALA A 168 12.77 -44.33 13.97
C ALA A 168 13.75 -45.40 14.49
N ALA A 169 15.03 -45.36 14.09
CA ALA A 169 16.03 -46.32 14.57
C ALA A 169 16.49 -45.91 15.98
N ALA A 170 15.88 -46.57 16.98
CA ALA A 170 16.35 -46.70 18.36
C ALA A 170 16.67 -45.38 19.10
N ALA A 171 15.64 -44.58 19.41
CA ALA A 171 15.77 -43.67 20.55
C ALA A 171 15.79 -44.53 21.82
N ASP A 172 16.99 -44.76 22.36
CA ASP A 172 17.21 -45.38 23.67
C ASP A 172 16.22 -44.79 24.69
N PRO A 173 15.37 -45.61 25.35
CA PRO A 173 14.39 -45.15 26.33
C PRO A 173 14.99 -44.29 27.44
N ASN A 174 16.28 -44.46 27.74
CA ASN A 174 16.97 -43.74 28.82
C ASN A 174 17.65 -42.44 28.39
N ARG A 175 17.60 -42.06 27.10
CA ARG A 175 18.21 -40.79 26.66
C ARG A 175 17.44 -39.59 27.24
N PRO A 176 18.07 -38.72 28.05
CA PRO A 176 17.42 -37.55 28.60
C PRO A 176 16.79 -36.68 27.50
N LYS A 177 15.60 -36.14 27.78
CA LYS A 177 14.87 -35.26 26.85
C LYS A 177 15.22 -33.81 27.12
N LYS A 178 15.38 -33.03 26.04
CA LYS A 178 15.66 -31.59 26.15
C LYS A 178 14.50 -30.89 26.89
N PRO A 179 14.80 -30.05 27.90
CA PRO A 179 13.80 -29.38 28.71
C PRO A 179 13.09 -28.29 27.92
N ALA A 180 11.94 -27.83 28.43
CA ALA A 180 11.19 -26.74 27.81
C ALA A 180 11.94 -25.40 27.94
N SER A 181 11.97 -24.63 26.85
CA SER A 181 12.49 -23.24 26.84
C SER A 181 11.62 -22.30 27.70
N SER A 182 12.15 -21.12 28.06
CA SER A 182 11.46 -20.12 28.89
C SER A 182 10.08 -19.77 28.33
N PHE A 183 9.96 -19.56 27.02
CA PHE A 183 8.69 -19.33 26.35
C PHE A 183 7.73 -20.52 26.44
N LEU A 184 8.21 -21.76 26.40
CA LEU A 184 7.37 -22.95 26.50
C LEU A 184 6.84 -23.16 27.92
N LEU A 185 7.68 -22.91 28.93
CA LEU A 185 7.26 -22.93 30.34
C LEU A 185 6.19 -21.87 30.58
N PHE A 186 6.43 -20.64 30.13
CA PHE A 186 5.44 -19.55 30.18
C PHE A 186 4.18 -19.91 29.40
N SER A 187 4.30 -20.46 28.19
CA SER A 187 3.16 -20.79 27.33
C SER A 187 2.24 -21.83 27.96
N LYS A 188 2.78 -22.79 28.71
CA LYS A 188 1.96 -23.76 29.45
C LYS A 188 1.11 -23.06 30.51
N GLU A 189 1.71 -22.20 31.32
CA GLU A 189 1.02 -21.49 32.39
C GLU A 189 0.04 -20.43 31.86
N ALA A 190 0.48 -19.62 30.89
CA ALA A 190 -0.37 -18.63 30.24
C ALA A 190 -1.54 -19.26 29.50
N ARG A 191 -1.36 -20.44 28.86
CA ARG A 191 -2.47 -21.17 28.23
C ARG A 191 -3.44 -21.71 29.28
N ARG A 192 -2.94 -22.20 30.42
CA ARG A 192 -3.79 -22.64 31.54
C ARG A 192 -4.68 -21.50 32.04
N GLN A 193 -4.08 -20.35 32.35
CA GLN A 193 -4.80 -19.14 32.79
C GLN A 193 -5.79 -18.65 31.74
N LEU A 194 -5.39 -18.58 30.46
CA LEU A 194 -6.29 -18.13 29.39
C LEU A 194 -7.45 -19.11 29.12
N ALA A 195 -7.26 -20.40 29.38
CA ALA A 195 -8.32 -21.40 29.27
C ALA A 195 -9.32 -21.32 30.44
N GLU A 196 -8.84 -21.00 31.65
CA GLU A 196 -9.69 -20.76 32.83
C GLU A 196 -10.52 -19.47 32.67
N GLU A 197 -9.90 -18.36 32.26
CA GLU A 197 -10.58 -17.07 32.04
C GLU A 197 -11.54 -17.08 30.85
N ARG A 198 -11.24 -17.91 29.85
CA ARG A 198 -11.99 -17.96 28.59
C ARG A 198 -12.31 -19.42 28.25
N PRO A 199 -13.25 -20.05 28.95
CA PRO A 199 -13.67 -21.40 28.59
C PRO A 199 -14.29 -21.40 27.18
N GLY A 200 -13.81 -22.29 26.31
CA GLY A 200 -14.37 -22.52 24.96
C GLY A 200 -13.64 -21.86 23.78
N VAL A 201 -12.59 -21.06 23.98
CA VAL A 201 -11.79 -20.54 22.85
C VAL A 201 -10.95 -21.64 22.20
N ALA A 202 -10.87 -21.60 20.87
CA ALA A 202 -10.04 -22.53 20.09
C ALA A 202 -8.56 -22.44 20.50
N SER A 203 -7.88 -23.60 20.51
CA SER A 203 -6.46 -23.70 20.89
C SER A 203 -5.53 -22.83 20.02
N SER A 204 -5.87 -22.63 18.73
CA SER A 204 -5.15 -21.71 17.83
C SER A 204 -5.20 -20.27 18.35
N THR A 205 -6.37 -19.81 18.79
CA THR A 205 -6.58 -18.48 19.37
C THR A 205 -5.85 -18.35 20.70
N LEU A 206 -5.91 -19.36 21.58
CA LEU A 206 -5.16 -19.36 22.82
C LEU A 206 -3.64 -19.23 22.57
N THR A 207 -3.13 -19.91 21.55
CA THR A 207 -1.71 -19.83 21.16
C THR A 207 -1.32 -18.41 20.72
N ALA A 208 -2.18 -17.75 19.94
CA ALA A 208 -1.96 -16.36 19.55
C ALA A 208 -1.96 -15.42 20.76
N LEU A 209 -2.91 -15.58 21.68
CA LEU A 209 -3.01 -14.78 22.91
C LEU A 209 -1.79 -14.96 23.83
N VAL A 210 -1.26 -16.18 23.95
CA VAL A 210 -0.02 -16.45 24.70
C VAL A 210 1.18 -15.70 24.08
N SER A 211 1.29 -15.67 22.75
CA SER A 211 2.36 -14.94 22.07
C SER A 211 2.29 -13.43 22.32
N VAL A 212 1.07 -12.87 22.37
CA VAL A 212 0.84 -11.47 22.75
C VAL A 212 1.26 -11.23 24.19
N LYS A 213 0.76 -12.04 25.15
CA LYS A 213 1.17 -11.89 26.56
C LYS A 213 2.69 -11.97 26.71
N TRP A 214 3.39 -12.92 26.06
CA TRP A 214 4.85 -12.99 26.15
C TRP A 214 5.55 -11.72 25.67
N LYS A 215 5.03 -11.05 24.63
CA LYS A 215 5.60 -9.77 24.18
C LYS A 215 5.42 -8.67 25.22
N GLU A 216 4.25 -8.65 25.87
CA GLU A 216 3.88 -7.67 26.91
C GLU A 216 4.57 -7.90 28.26
N LEU A 217 5.02 -9.12 28.57
CA LEU A 217 5.77 -9.39 29.81
C LEU A 217 7.00 -8.47 29.89
N GLY A 218 7.17 -7.82 31.05
CA GLY A 218 8.34 -7.00 31.35
C GLY A 218 9.63 -7.82 31.35
N GLU A 219 10.79 -7.16 31.23
CA GLU A 219 12.09 -7.84 31.19
C GLU A 219 12.37 -8.63 32.48
N ALA A 220 11.97 -8.10 33.65
CA ALA A 220 12.13 -8.78 34.94
C ALA A 220 11.36 -10.11 35.01
N GLU A 221 10.11 -10.15 34.53
CA GLU A 221 9.31 -11.38 34.51
C GLU A 221 9.85 -12.38 33.48
N LYS A 222 10.24 -11.90 32.29
CA LYS A 222 10.93 -12.72 31.28
C LYS A 222 12.21 -13.33 31.86
N GLN A 223 12.95 -12.59 32.69
CA GLN A 223 14.17 -13.06 33.31
C GLN A 223 13.92 -14.18 34.33
N ALA A 224 12.82 -14.12 35.10
CA ALA A 224 12.43 -15.22 35.98
C ALA A 224 12.14 -16.51 35.19
N TRP A 225 11.48 -16.40 34.03
CA TRP A 225 11.26 -17.54 33.13
C TRP A 225 12.55 -18.03 32.47
N ASN A 226 13.47 -17.14 32.11
CA ASN A 226 14.80 -17.49 31.61
C ASN A 226 15.61 -18.23 32.68
N GLY A 227 15.53 -17.82 33.94
CA GLY A 227 16.15 -18.51 35.08
C GLY A 227 15.65 -19.94 35.24
N LYS A 228 14.33 -20.15 35.26
CA LYS A 228 13.72 -21.50 35.31
C LYS A 228 14.15 -22.37 34.14
N ALA A 229 14.21 -21.79 32.93
CA ALA A 229 14.66 -22.52 31.75
C ALA A 229 16.17 -22.84 31.80
N ALA A 230 16.99 -21.96 32.36
CA ALA A 230 18.42 -22.17 32.54
C ALA A 230 18.70 -23.28 33.56
N GLU A 231 17.96 -23.33 34.67
CA GLU A 231 18.04 -24.41 35.66
C GLU A 231 17.65 -25.76 35.04
N ALA A 232 16.53 -25.80 34.31
CA ALA A 232 16.10 -27.01 33.62
C ALA A 232 17.15 -27.48 32.58
N MET A 233 17.75 -26.55 31.83
CA MET A 233 18.86 -26.84 30.91
C MET A 233 20.12 -27.33 31.64
N ALA A 234 20.43 -26.81 32.82
CA ALA A 234 21.55 -27.26 33.63
C ALA A 234 21.32 -28.69 34.16
N ALA A 235 20.10 -29.00 34.63
CA ALA A 235 19.73 -30.36 35.02
C ALA A 235 19.86 -31.34 33.84
N TYR A 236 19.29 -30.99 32.67
CA TYR A 236 19.45 -31.79 31.46
C TYR A 236 20.91 -32.00 31.06
N LYS A 237 21.76 -30.99 31.25
CA LYS A 237 23.20 -31.12 30.96
C LYS A 237 23.84 -32.16 31.89
N ARG A 238 23.52 -32.14 33.19
CA ARG A 238 23.99 -33.16 34.15
C ARG A 238 23.48 -34.54 33.79
N ASP A 239 22.18 -34.69 33.55
CA ASP A 239 21.56 -35.97 33.17
C ASP A 239 22.18 -36.51 31.87
N MET A 240 22.49 -35.64 30.91
CA MET A 240 23.16 -36.02 29.66
C MET A 240 24.61 -36.45 29.90
N GLU A 241 25.34 -35.82 30.82
CA GLU A 241 26.71 -36.23 31.19
C GLU A 241 26.70 -37.58 31.93
N GLU A 242 25.73 -37.82 32.80
CA GLU A 242 25.52 -39.12 33.44
C GLU A 242 25.12 -40.20 32.43
N TYR A 243 24.21 -39.87 31.49
CA TYR A 243 23.80 -40.76 30.43
C TYR A 243 24.97 -41.11 29.49
N THR A 244 25.78 -40.13 29.07
CA THR A 244 26.94 -40.40 28.22
C THR A 244 28.01 -41.22 28.94
N LYS A 245 28.22 -40.96 30.24
CA LYS A 245 29.11 -41.76 31.09
C LYS A 245 28.60 -43.20 31.23
N ALA A 246 27.30 -43.38 31.49
CA ALA A 246 26.67 -44.71 31.58
C ALA A 246 26.72 -45.47 30.25
N ALA A 247 26.47 -44.79 29.13
CA ALA A 247 26.58 -45.37 27.79
C ALA A 247 28.02 -45.78 27.45
N ALA A 248 29.02 -45.00 27.89
CA ALA A 248 30.43 -45.35 27.72
C ALA A 248 30.85 -46.56 28.59
N SER A 249 30.33 -46.69 29.81
CA SER A 249 30.61 -47.84 30.68
C SER A 249 29.83 -49.11 30.31
N GLY A 250 28.62 -48.96 29.73
CA GLY A 250 27.73 -50.08 29.37
C GLY A 250 28.08 -50.78 28.07
N GLY A 251 29.09 -50.30 27.32
CA GLY A 251 29.53 -50.89 26.05
C GLY A 251 30.49 -52.09 26.16
N GLY A 252 30.69 -52.67 27.35
CA GLY A 252 31.70 -53.72 27.60
C GLY A 252 31.29 -54.89 28.50
N GLY A 253 30.01 -55.06 28.85
CA GLY A 253 29.55 -56.07 29.82
C GLY A 253 28.62 -57.11 29.22
N GLY A 254 29.13 -57.95 28.32
CA GLY A 254 28.48 -59.21 27.96
C GLY A 254 28.65 -60.23 29.10
N ASP A 255 27.52 -60.70 29.61
CA ASP A 255 27.36 -61.93 30.39
C ASP A 255 28.10 -62.07 31.73
N ALA A 256 27.40 -61.71 32.82
CA ALA A 256 27.58 -62.35 34.12
C ALA A 256 26.25 -62.26 34.89
N SER A 257 25.32 -63.14 34.55
CA SER A 257 24.13 -63.37 35.38
C SER A 257 24.55 -64.04 36.69
N PRO A 258 24.28 -63.48 37.88
CA PRO A 258 24.35 -64.26 39.10
C PRO A 258 23.07 -65.11 39.19
N CYS A 259 23.20 -66.41 39.00
CA CYS A 259 22.14 -67.36 39.27
C CYS A 259 21.88 -67.43 40.78
N THR A 260 20.88 -66.69 41.24
CA THR A 260 20.26 -66.91 42.56
C THR A 260 19.10 -67.88 42.38
N SER A 261 19.36 -69.19 42.46
CA SER A 261 18.34 -70.20 42.77
C SER A 261 18.45 -70.51 44.27
N SER A 262 17.53 -69.96 45.05
CA SER A 262 16.33 -70.67 45.54
C SER A 262 16.62 -71.55 46.74
N SER A 263 16.11 -71.07 47.87
CA SER A 263 15.96 -71.76 49.15
C SER A 263 15.13 -73.04 49.05
N ALA A 264 15.55 -74.09 49.76
CA ALA A 264 14.72 -75.15 50.34
C ALA A 264 15.56 -75.74 51.49
N SER A 265 15.34 -75.41 52.77
CA SER A 265 14.37 -76.01 53.70
C SER A 265 14.38 -77.55 53.77
N SER A 266 15.24 -78.10 54.64
CA SER A 266 14.92 -79.09 55.68
C SER A 266 16.14 -79.29 56.58
#